data_AF-A0A310S6D5-F1
#
_entry.id   AF-A0A310S6D5-F1
#
_cell.length_a   1.000
_cell.length_b   1.000
_cell.length_c   1.000
_cell.angle_alpha   90.00
_cell.angle_beta   90.00
_cell.angle_gamma   90.00
#
_symmetry.space_group_name_H-M   'P 1'
#
loop_
_entity.id
_entity.type
_entity.pdbx_description
1 polymer ?
#
loop_
_entity_poly.entity_id
_entity_poly.type
_entity_poly.pdbx_seq_one_letter_code
_entity_poly.pdbx_strand_id
1 'polypeptide(L)'
;WISYISCFKANKLDLFASPLQWILFSSALSRMAIFEKYFSEIDILIDSDVTLLYPKNNATIYIKKIYQRHRKSFIVVESIGEWNDISGYEEYMNETVIWRRRNDMKGTQLNACIVITNNNSMNHLTDKR
;
A
#
# COMPACT_ATOMS: atom_id res chain seq x y z
N TRP A 1 -3.34 17.23 12.17
CA TRP A 1 -2.51 16.29 12.94
C TRP A 1 -3.04 14.88 12.71
N ILE A 2 -2.49 14.15 11.74
CA ILE A 2 -2.51 12.68 11.88
C ILE A 2 -1.80 12.43 13.21
N SER A 3 -2.41 11.68 14.13
CA SER A 3 -1.81 11.42 15.45
C SER A 3 -0.47 10.73 15.26
N TYR A 4 0.60 11.51 15.17
CA TYR A 4 1.97 11.07 14.82
C TYR A 4 2.41 9.91 15.72
N ILE A 5 2.08 10.04 17.00
CA ILE A 5 2.38 9.06 18.05
C ILE A 5 1.66 7.72 17.82
N SER A 6 0.47 7.72 17.22
CA SER A 6 -0.31 6.50 17.04
C SER A 6 0.23 5.61 15.91
N CYS A 7 0.71 6.18 14.80
CA CYS A 7 1.22 5.37 13.70
C CYS A 7 2.57 4.73 14.04
N PHE A 8 3.48 5.45 14.70
CA PHE A 8 4.75 4.87 15.16
C PHE A 8 4.55 3.76 16.20
N LYS A 9 3.57 3.93 17.10
CA LYS A 9 3.21 2.88 18.06
C LYS A 9 2.61 1.66 17.35
N ALA A 10 1.71 1.87 16.39
CA ALA A 10 1.15 0.78 15.59
C ALA A 10 2.24 0.03 14.79
N ASN A 11 3.21 0.76 14.24
CA ASN A 11 4.35 0.19 13.53
C ASN A 11 5.20 -0.71 14.44
N LYS A 12 5.52 -0.25 15.65
CA LYS A 12 6.30 -1.05 16.63
C LYS A 12 5.59 -2.32 17.09
N LEU A 13 4.27 -2.38 16.90
CA LEU A 13 3.43 -3.52 17.26
C LEU A 13 3.08 -4.37 16.02
N ASP A 14 3.70 -4.11 14.86
CA ASP A 14 3.45 -4.78 13.59
C ASP A 14 1.97 -4.76 13.14
N LEU A 15 1.21 -3.76 13.57
CA LEU A 15 -0.24 -3.74 13.33
C LEU A 15 -0.63 -3.35 11.90
N PHE A 16 0.31 -2.86 11.09
CA PHE A 16 0.10 -2.64 9.65
C PHE A 16 0.18 -3.93 8.84
N ALA A 17 0.57 -5.06 9.45
CA ALA A 17 0.58 -6.34 8.79
C ALA A 17 -0.84 -6.80 8.44
N SER A 18 -0.95 -7.57 7.34
CA SER A 18 -2.18 -8.27 6.97
C SER A 18 -2.69 -9.13 8.14
N PRO A 19 -4.03 -9.21 8.38
CA PRO A 19 -5.12 -8.76 7.50
C PRO A 19 -5.73 -7.40 7.88
N LEU A 20 -5.07 -6.60 8.71
CA LEU A 20 -5.67 -5.39 9.26
C LEU A 20 -5.78 -4.26 8.21
N GLN A 21 -6.94 -3.61 8.19
CA GLN A 21 -7.20 -2.46 7.33
C GLN A 21 -7.14 -1.17 8.15
N TRP A 22 -6.45 -0.16 7.61
CA TRP A 22 -6.19 1.09 8.29
C TRP A 22 -6.70 2.28 7.49
N ILE A 23 -7.35 3.21 8.19
CA ILE A 23 -7.72 4.51 7.66
C ILE A 23 -6.99 5.57 8.48
N LEU A 24 -6.13 6.32 7.81
CA LEU A 24 -5.39 7.43 8.39
C LEU A 24 -6.03 8.74 7.94
N PHE A 25 -6.38 9.60 8.88
CA PHE A 25 -6.98 10.89 8.59
C PHE A 25 -6.06 12.03 9.00
N SER A 26 -5.73 12.92 8.05
CA SER A 26 -5.05 14.18 8.32
C SER A 26 -6.04 15.33 8.31
N SER A 27 -6.09 16.13 9.36
CA SER A 27 -6.83 17.40 9.34
C SER A 27 -6.08 18.56 8.69
N ALA A 28 -4.78 18.39 8.38
CA ALA A 28 -3.96 19.48 7.86
C ALA A 28 -3.97 19.47 6.32
N LEU A 29 -4.18 20.65 5.72
CA LEU A 29 -3.80 20.91 4.34
C LEU A 29 -2.29 20.75 4.23
N SER A 30 -1.85 19.57 3.82
CA SER A 30 -0.45 19.19 3.75
C SER A 30 -0.13 18.70 2.35
N ARG A 31 1.05 19.08 1.86
CA ARG A 31 1.54 18.59 0.58
C ARG A 31 1.95 17.12 0.73
N MET A 32 1.77 16.35 -0.34
CA MET A 32 2.10 14.91 -0.36
C MET A 32 3.53 14.63 0.10
N ALA A 33 4.50 15.48 -0.27
CA ALA A 33 5.90 15.37 0.15
C ALA A 33 6.11 15.29 1.68
N ILE A 34 5.23 15.91 2.47
CA ILE A 34 5.29 15.84 3.94
C ILE A 34 4.91 14.43 4.40
N PHE A 35 3.84 13.87 3.83
CA PHE A 35 3.42 12.49 4.12
C PHE A 35 4.45 11.48 3.65
N GLU A 36 5.06 11.68 2.48
CA GLU A 36 6.09 10.79 1.96
C GLU A 36 7.29 10.70 2.92
N LYS A 37 7.75 11.85 3.43
CA LYS A 37 8.80 11.89 4.44
C LYS A 37 8.36 11.19 5.73
N TYR A 38 7.15 11.47 6.21
CA TYR A 38 6.62 10.89 7.44
C TYR A 38 6.51 9.36 7.38
N PHE A 39 5.97 8.82 6.30
CA PHE A 39 5.77 7.38 6.13
C PHE A 39 7.03 6.64 5.68
N SER A 40 8.10 7.34 5.30
CA SER A 40 9.39 6.69 4.99
C SER A 40 10.01 5.94 6.18
N GLU A 41 9.61 6.29 7.41
CA GLU A 41 10.08 5.69 8.66
C GLU A 41 9.15 4.60 9.22
N ILE A 42 8.07 4.27 8.51
CA ILE A 42 7.03 3.31 8.93
C ILE A 42 6.97 2.17 7.91
N ASP A 43 6.95 0.93 8.39
CA ASP A 43 6.90 -0.28 7.54
C ASP A 43 5.46 -0.54 7.08
N ILE A 44 4.97 0.25 6.13
CA ILE A 44 3.69 0.03 5.44
C ILE A 44 3.97 -0.76 4.18
N LEU A 45 4.02 -2.09 4.26
CA LEU A 45 4.45 -2.94 3.14
C LEU A 45 3.32 -3.21 2.13
N ILE A 46 3.62 -3.91 1.04
CA ILE A 46 2.70 -4.12 -0.08
C ILE A 46 1.44 -4.90 0.30
N ASP A 47 1.55 -5.74 1.34
CA ASP A 47 0.47 -6.50 1.94
C ASP A 47 -0.33 -5.69 2.98
N SER A 48 0.15 -4.52 3.39
CA SER A 48 -0.60 -3.59 4.22
C SER A 48 -1.74 -2.92 3.45
N ASP A 49 -2.91 -2.86 4.08
CA ASP A 49 -4.06 -2.15 3.53
C ASP A 49 -4.27 -0.82 4.24
N VAL A 50 -3.55 0.22 3.81
CA VAL A 50 -3.60 1.56 4.40
C VAL A 50 -4.19 2.58 3.43
N THR A 51 -5.27 3.22 3.85
CA THR A 51 -5.93 4.34 3.17
C THR A 51 -5.60 5.64 3.90
N LEU A 52 -5.10 6.63 3.16
CA LEU A 52 -4.86 7.98 3.65
C LEU A 52 -5.96 8.92 3.14
N LEU A 53 -6.60 9.60 4.08
CA LEU A 53 -7.57 10.67 3.87
C LEU A 53 -6.93 12.00 4.25
N TYR A 54 -6.89 12.96 3.32
CA TYR A 54 -6.43 14.31 3.65
C TYR A 54 -7.15 15.39 2.81
N PRO A 55 -7.39 16.59 3.37
CA PRO A 55 -8.05 17.69 2.68
C PRO A 55 -7.32 18.10 1.40
N LYS A 56 -8.06 18.16 0.29
CA LYS A 56 -7.70 18.89 -0.92
C LYS A 56 -7.97 20.38 -0.74
N ASN A 57 -9.12 20.69 -0.15
CA ASN A 57 -9.60 22.02 0.22
C ASN A 57 -10.61 21.86 1.37
N ASN A 58 -11.40 22.89 1.69
CA ASN A 58 -12.34 22.85 2.80
C ASN A 58 -13.57 21.93 2.59
N ALA A 59 -13.88 21.55 1.35
CA ALA A 59 -15.06 20.75 0.98
C ALA A 59 -14.71 19.37 0.41
N THR A 60 -13.46 19.17 -0.03
CA THR A 60 -13.05 17.95 -0.74
C THR A 60 -11.88 17.29 -0.02
N ILE A 61 -11.98 15.97 0.14
CA ILE A 61 -10.97 15.10 0.75
C ILE A 61 -10.39 14.19 -0.33
N TYR A 62 -9.07 14.14 -0.43
CA TYR A 62 -8.40 13.14 -1.22
C TYR A 62 -8.36 11.80 -0.50
N ILE A 63 -8.58 10.74 -1.27
CA ILE A 63 -8.50 9.35 -0.80
C ILE A 63 -7.37 8.68 -1.58
N LYS A 64 -6.33 8.27 -0.84
CA LYS A 64 -5.15 7.62 -1.41
C LYS A 64 -4.90 6.29 -0.74
N LYS A 65 -4.31 5.36 -1.48
CA LYS A 65 -3.62 4.22 -0.89
C LYS A 65 -2.14 4.52 -0.75
N ILE A 66 -1.54 4.04 0.34
CA ILE A 66 -0.11 4.19 0.59
C ILE A 66 0.51 2.84 0.96
N TYR A 67 1.70 2.57 0.42
CA TYR A 67 2.48 1.37 0.74
C TYR A 67 3.92 1.49 0.26
N GLN A 68 4.77 0.56 0.67
CA GLN A 68 6.16 0.37 0.28
C GLN A 68 6.30 -1.04 -0.30
N ARG A 69 7.22 -1.21 -1.25
CA ARG A 69 7.44 -2.55 -1.85
C ARG A 69 8.33 -3.43 -0.99
N HIS A 70 9.24 -2.80 -0.25
CA HIS A 70 10.12 -3.42 0.72
C HIS A 70 10.52 -2.37 1.75
N ARG A 71 11.04 -2.81 2.90
CA ARG A 71 11.51 -1.91 3.95
C ARG A 71 12.53 -0.92 3.40
N LYS A 72 12.40 0.34 3.80
CA LYS A 72 13.25 1.46 3.35
C LYS A 72 13.13 1.80 1.85
N SER A 73 12.14 1.29 1.14
CA SER A 73 11.82 1.76 -0.21
C SER A 73 11.06 3.09 -0.16
N PHE A 74 11.02 3.81 -1.28
CA PHE A 74 10.09 4.92 -1.43
C PHE A 74 8.65 4.43 -1.23
N ILE A 75 7.84 5.28 -0.60
CA ILE A 75 6.40 5.08 -0.50
C ILE A 75 5.76 5.30 -1.86
N VAL A 76 4.90 4.37 -2.24
CA VAL A 76 4.01 4.47 -3.38
C VAL A 76 2.70 5.05 -2.89
N VAL A 77 2.22 6.07 -3.60
CA VAL A 77 0.95 6.73 -3.33
C VAL A 77 0.06 6.57 -4.55
N GLU A 78 -1.09 5.92 -4.37
CA GLU A 78 -2.06 5.69 -5.45
C GLU A 78 -3.31 6.52 -5.17
N SER A 79 -3.76 7.30 -6.14
CA SER A 79 -5.04 8.01 -6.04
C SER A 79 -6.19 7.08 -6.33
N ILE A 80 -7.07 6.87 -5.37
CA ILE A 80 -8.21 5.96 -5.55
C ILE A 80 -9.52 6.74 -5.70
N GLY A 81 -9.59 7.95 -5.16
CA GLY A 81 -10.74 8.81 -5.38
C GLY A 81 -10.67 10.11 -4.59
N GLU A 82 -11.79 10.80 -4.58
CA GLU A 82 -12.05 11.91 -3.70
C GLU A 82 -13.44 11.80 -3.08
N TRP A 83 -13.64 12.51 -1.98
CA TRP A 83 -14.94 12.63 -1.35
C TRP A 83 -15.30 14.09 -1.17
N ASN A 84 -16.54 14.44 -1.47
CA ASN A 84 -17.12 15.73 -1.11
C ASN A 84 -18.59 15.54 -0.69
N ASP A 85 -19.13 16.59 -0.10
CA ASP A 85 -20.48 16.69 0.44
C ASP A 85 -21.59 16.76 -0.62
N ILE A 86 -21.25 17.05 -1.89
CA ILE A 86 -22.21 17.17 -3.00
C ILE A 86 -22.40 15.81 -3.71
N SER A 87 -21.32 15.18 -4.14
CA SER A 87 -21.34 13.94 -4.93
C SER A 87 -20.96 12.69 -4.15
N GLY A 88 -20.55 12.82 -2.89
CA GLY A 88 -20.11 11.69 -2.08
C GLY A 88 -18.75 11.19 -2.51
N TYR A 89 -18.57 9.86 -2.51
CA TYR A 89 -17.33 9.23 -2.94
C TYR A 89 -17.29 9.09 -4.46
N GLU A 90 -16.28 9.70 -5.08
CA GLU A 90 -15.98 9.55 -6.50
C GLU A 90 -14.70 8.74 -6.66
N GLU A 91 -14.84 7.53 -7.19
CA GLU A 91 -13.73 6.63 -7.47
C GLU A 91 -13.06 7.01 -8.80
N TYR A 92 -11.73 7.05 -8.82
CA TYR A 92 -10.96 7.37 -10.02
C TYR A 92 -10.59 6.14 -10.86
N MET A 93 -10.80 4.93 -10.34
CA MET A 93 -10.37 3.69 -10.97
C MET A 93 -11.47 2.63 -10.99
N ASN A 94 -11.68 1.98 -12.13
CA ASN A 94 -12.70 0.93 -12.29
C ASN A 94 -12.26 -0.47 -11.79
N GLU A 95 -11.02 -0.63 -11.29
CA GLU A 95 -10.48 -1.92 -10.83
C GLU A 95 -10.13 -1.87 -9.34
N THR A 96 -10.43 -2.95 -8.62
CA THR A 96 -10.09 -3.08 -7.20
C THR A 96 -8.57 -3.04 -7.01
N VAL A 97 -8.08 -2.00 -6.33
CA VAL A 97 -6.65 -1.66 -6.15
C VAL A 97 -5.79 -2.84 -5.65
N ILE A 98 -6.36 -3.74 -4.85
CA ILE A 98 -5.68 -4.92 -4.32
C ILE A 98 -5.23 -5.88 -5.44
N TRP A 99 -6.02 -6.03 -6.50
CA TRP A 99 -5.68 -6.92 -7.62
C TRP A 99 -4.52 -6.36 -8.46
N ARG A 100 -4.45 -5.03 -8.64
CA ARG A 100 -3.36 -4.40 -9.42
C ARG A 100 -2.00 -4.56 -8.76
N ARG A 101 -1.90 -4.47 -7.42
CA ARG A 101 -0.63 -4.61 -6.70
C ARG A 101 0.03 -5.98 -6.89
N ARG A 102 -0.77 -7.03 -7.12
CA ARG A 102 -0.27 -8.38 -7.39
C ARG A 102 0.05 -8.62 -8.87
N ASN A 103 -0.60 -7.89 -9.78
CA ASN A 103 -0.41 -8.03 -11.22
C ASN A 103 0.72 -7.17 -11.79
N ASP A 104 1.01 -6.02 -11.18
CA ASP A 104 2.10 -5.13 -11.60
C ASP A 104 3.08 -4.88 -10.45
N MET A 105 4.12 -5.71 -10.43
CA MET A 105 5.20 -5.60 -9.45
C MET A 105 6.25 -4.57 -9.86
N LYS A 106 6.05 -3.83 -10.97
CA LYS A 106 6.88 -2.69 -11.39
C LYS A 106 8.40 -2.97 -11.33
N GLY A 107 8.81 -4.14 -11.83
CA GLY A 107 10.21 -4.58 -11.88
C GLY A 107 10.78 -5.18 -10.59
N THR A 108 9.96 -5.52 -9.60
CA THR A 108 10.42 -6.22 -8.39
C THR A 108 10.96 -7.60 -8.76
N GLN A 109 12.19 -7.90 -8.37
CA GLN A 109 12.83 -9.20 -8.61
C GLN A 109 12.14 -10.28 -7.76
N LEU A 110 11.63 -11.32 -8.43
CA LEU A 110 11.06 -12.49 -7.77
C LEU A 110 12.15 -13.54 -7.55
N ASN A 111 12.27 -14.00 -6.32
CA ASN A 111 13.07 -15.17 -5.98
C ASN A 111 12.13 -16.37 -5.84
N ALA A 112 12.26 -17.34 -6.74
CA ALA A 112 11.53 -18.60 -6.64
C ALA A 112 12.39 -19.65 -5.92
N CYS A 113 11.77 -20.41 -5.02
CA CYS A 113 12.37 -21.59 -4.41
C CYS A 113 11.50 -22.80 -4.76
N ILE A 114 12.15 -23.90 -5.15
CA ILE A 114 11.48 -25.18 -5.40
C ILE A 114 12.04 -26.19 -4.40
N VAL A 115 11.14 -26.85 -3.66
CA VAL A 115 11.51 -27.97 -2.78
C VAL A 115 11.28 -29.25 -3.55
N ILE A 116 12.36 -29.97 -3.84
CA ILE A 116 12.34 -31.24 -4.58
C ILE A 116 12.42 -32.37 -3.56
N THR A 117 11.33 -33.09 -3.38
CA THR A 117 11.25 -34.23 -2.45
C THR A 117 11.50 -35.58 -3.12
N ASN A 118 11.56 -35.61 -4.46
CA ASN A 118 11.85 -36.80 -5.26
C ASN A 118 12.93 -36.47 -6.31
N ASN A 119 14.03 -37.23 -6.32
CA ASN A 119 15.15 -37.01 -7.23
C ASN A 119 14.76 -37.04 -8.72
N ASN A 120 13.70 -37.78 -9.09
CA ASN A 120 13.25 -37.82 -10.48
C ASN A 120 12.53 -36.54 -10.93
N SER A 121 12.08 -35.68 -10.02
CA SER A 121 11.40 -34.43 -10.39
C SER A 121 12.28 -33.48 -11.20
N MET A 122 13.62 -33.63 -11.14
CA MET A 122 14.53 -32.81 -11.93
C MET A 122 14.59 -33.17 -13.40
N ASN A 123 14.31 -34.43 -13.73
CA ASN A 123 14.31 -34.90 -15.12
C ASN A 123 13.07 -34.42 -15.89
N HIS A 124 12.02 -33.97 -15.20
CA HIS A 124 10.75 -33.54 -15.79
C HIS A 124 10.63 -32.02 -15.96
N LEU A 125 11.66 -31.24 -15.60
CA LEU A 125 11.61 -29.78 -15.70
C LEU A 125 11.48 -29.27 -17.15
N THR A 126 11.83 -30.08 -18.14
CA THR A 126 11.84 -29.71 -19.57
C THR A 126 10.81 -30.48 -20.40
N ASP A 127 9.98 -31.33 -19.79
CA ASP A 127 9.06 -32.24 -20.50
C ASP A 127 7.90 -31.53 -21.20
N LYS A 128 7.69 -30.24 -20.93
CA LYS A 128 6.69 -29.42 -21.63
C LYS A 128 7.38 -28.34 -22.47
N ARG A 129 7.81 -28.72 -23.66
CA ARG A 129 8.07 -27.83 -24.79
C ARG A 129 7.08 -28.11 -25.90
#